data_AF-A0A1S3TXR8-F1
#
_entry.id   AF-A0A1S3TXR8-F1
#
_cell.length_a   1.000
_cell.length_b   1.000
_cell.length_c   1.000
_cell.angle_alpha   90.00
_cell.angle_beta   90.00
_cell.angle_gamma   90.00
#
_symmetry.space_group_name_H-M   'P 1'
#
loop_
_entity.id
_entity.type
_entity.pdbx_description
1 polymer ?
#
loop_
_entity_poly.entity_id
_entity_poly.type
_entity_poly.pdbx_seq_one_letter_code
_entity_poly.pdbx_strand_id
1 'polypeptide(L)'
;MAGSGLQSLGRVKLTDLVPSDGLPSDSYKISVSILSQSLAQFSAVIIQFPASEGALLRSGLESARLYFHQRETYPPEDIIHNSESREWCKTSGYYADSHLWQETYDYRPGLTPSEPNNSIELPPAGLADIFALFGKAARDILDAISYHLNLRSSPFVEILDNVPLRNREISSSVLSVCCHARPSFQGPQHHNITTQEDGQLIMYPDHDHQVDKSLLSLVKSDRAGLHVRDFQGRWILVDGDLGPQEAVVYPGLALYQATAGYVNPALHKTEINMEANMYGRCSLAFKLLPKSMTSLDCSEMRAAGFGIEAQFQLPVPVDDFMQRSHPIDHLFNRPSFQCFNFQPTHDGSMKTLMRRRKQTPKSKPLPPSKRLRLEAQRVLKERVQDIADKKGIKLRFCNLKECESHIHSVDSPCANIRMEIGWPLGVPFVHPHDLPNKAKLGFLEAYEPGWTEAHLNSDRNQSP
;
A
#
# COMPACT_ATOMS: atom_id res chain seq x y z
N MET A 1 -19.60 16.28 -13.72
CA MET A 1 -20.11 15.11 -14.46
C MET A 1 -20.06 13.92 -13.52
N ALA A 2 -21.19 13.23 -13.35
CA ALA A 2 -21.40 12.20 -12.35
C ALA A 2 -20.44 11.01 -12.52
N GLY A 3 -20.03 10.43 -11.39
CA GLY A 3 -19.22 9.23 -11.34
C GLY A 3 -19.94 8.04 -11.97
N SER A 4 -19.54 7.68 -13.18
CA SER A 4 -19.74 6.33 -13.69
C SER A 4 -18.61 5.46 -13.12
N GLY A 5 -18.96 4.58 -12.17
CA GLY A 5 -18.12 3.45 -11.81
C GLY A 5 -17.68 2.66 -13.05
N LEU A 6 -16.51 2.02 -13.03
CA LEU A 6 -16.18 1.04 -14.07
C LEU A 6 -17.20 -0.10 -13.96
N GLN A 7 -17.80 -0.48 -15.08
CA GLN A 7 -18.78 -1.58 -15.11
C GLN A 7 -18.11 -2.96 -15.12
N SER A 8 -16.81 -3.00 -15.42
CA SER A 8 -15.98 -4.21 -15.51
C SER A 8 -14.54 -3.88 -15.15
N LEU A 9 -13.71 -4.91 -15.00
CA LEU A 9 -12.28 -4.79 -14.73
C LEU A 9 -11.62 -3.84 -15.73
N GLY A 10 -10.88 -2.84 -15.23
CA GLY A 10 -10.20 -1.86 -16.07
C GLY A 10 -9.11 -2.52 -16.92
N ARG A 11 -8.99 -2.07 -18.17
CA ARG A 11 -7.91 -2.45 -19.10
C ARG A 11 -7.14 -1.21 -19.49
N VAL A 12 -5.82 -1.24 -19.29
CA VAL A 12 -4.95 -0.08 -19.54
C VAL A 12 -3.72 -0.52 -20.34
N LYS A 13 -3.34 0.24 -21.36
CA LYS A 13 -2.11 0.01 -22.09
C LYS A 13 -0.93 0.53 -21.29
N LEU A 14 0.12 -0.28 -21.16
CA LEU A 14 1.32 0.12 -20.44
C LEU A 14 1.97 1.37 -21.06
N THR A 15 1.95 1.51 -22.38
CA THR A 15 2.47 2.68 -23.09
C THR A 15 1.77 3.98 -22.71
N ASP A 16 0.50 3.91 -22.31
CA ASP A 16 -0.28 5.07 -21.90
C ASP A 16 -0.03 5.43 -20.42
N LEU A 17 0.66 4.57 -19.66
CA LEU A 17 1.09 4.80 -18.28
C LEU A 17 2.54 5.29 -18.17
N VAL A 18 3.25 5.41 -19.29
CA VAL A 18 4.60 6.00 -19.31
C VAL A 18 4.47 7.49 -19.57
N PRO A 19 4.90 8.37 -18.66
CA PRO A 19 4.88 9.81 -18.91
C PRO A 19 5.77 10.15 -20.10
N SER A 20 5.23 10.86 -21.09
CA SER A 20 6.05 11.57 -22.07
C SER A 20 6.69 12.80 -21.40
N ASP A 21 7.95 13.11 -21.70
CA ASP A 21 8.65 14.28 -21.14
C ASP A 21 7.75 15.54 -21.15
N GLY A 22 7.50 16.11 -19.97
CA GLY A 22 6.64 17.29 -19.81
C GLY A 22 5.38 17.05 -18.98
N LEU A 23 4.30 17.77 -19.31
CA LEU A 23 3.03 17.69 -18.59
C LEU A 23 2.31 16.35 -18.89
N PRO A 24 1.55 15.79 -17.93
CA PRO A 24 0.80 14.57 -18.14
C PRO A 24 -0.19 14.72 -19.31
N SER A 25 -0.06 13.86 -20.32
CA SER A 25 -0.98 13.82 -21.46
C SER A 25 -2.40 13.44 -21.04
N ASP A 26 -3.39 13.70 -21.89
CA ASP A 26 -4.76 13.29 -21.60
C ASP A 26 -4.91 11.77 -21.60
N SER A 27 -4.20 11.06 -22.48
CA SER A 27 -4.17 9.59 -22.48
C SER A 27 -3.62 9.03 -21.18
N TYR A 28 -2.58 9.66 -20.63
CA TYR A 28 -2.03 9.30 -19.33
C TYR A 28 -3.04 9.53 -18.21
N LYS A 29 -3.65 10.71 -18.12
CA LYS A 29 -4.65 11.01 -17.08
C LYS A 29 -5.84 10.05 -17.11
N ILE A 30 -6.35 9.74 -18.31
CA ILE A 30 -7.45 8.78 -18.50
C ILE A 30 -7.01 7.38 -18.04
N SER A 31 -5.83 6.94 -18.46
CA SER A 31 -5.28 5.63 -18.11
C SER A 31 -5.04 5.47 -16.61
N VAL A 32 -4.48 6.49 -15.96
CA VAL A 32 -4.33 6.51 -14.49
C VAL A 32 -5.69 6.49 -13.81
N SER A 33 -6.67 7.26 -14.29
CA SER A 33 -8.02 7.23 -13.72
C SER A 33 -8.66 5.84 -13.81
N ILE A 34 -8.55 5.15 -14.96
CA ILE A 34 -9.05 3.79 -15.14
C ILE A 34 -8.32 2.83 -14.21
N LEU A 35 -6.99 2.93 -14.14
CA LEU A 35 -6.16 2.09 -13.27
C LEU A 35 -6.59 2.23 -11.81
N SER A 36 -6.63 3.45 -11.28
CA SER A 36 -6.97 3.69 -9.88
C SER A 36 -8.41 3.32 -9.56
N GLN A 37 -9.35 3.58 -10.46
CA GLN A 37 -10.74 3.18 -10.29
C GLN A 37 -10.91 1.66 -10.29
N SER A 38 -10.17 0.95 -11.16
CA SER A 38 -10.19 -0.51 -11.21
C SER A 38 -9.62 -1.12 -9.94
N LEU A 39 -8.49 -0.61 -9.45
CA LEU A 39 -7.90 -1.05 -8.19
C LEU A 39 -8.83 -0.77 -7.00
N ALA A 40 -9.52 0.36 -6.98
CA ALA A 40 -10.44 0.70 -5.89
C ALA A 40 -11.73 -0.16 -5.88
N GLN A 41 -12.22 -0.57 -7.05
CA GLN A 41 -13.50 -1.28 -7.17
C GLN A 41 -13.33 -2.81 -7.21
N PHE A 42 -12.30 -3.28 -7.89
CA PHE A 42 -12.09 -4.70 -8.20
C PHE A 42 -10.82 -5.27 -7.57
N SER A 43 -10.02 -4.44 -6.88
CA SER A 43 -8.71 -4.83 -6.31
C SER A 43 -7.73 -5.39 -7.35
N ALA A 44 -7.98 -5.15 -8.63
CA ALA A 44 -7.18 -5.64 -9.75
C ALA A 44 -7.38 -4.74 -10.98
N VAL A 45 -6.46 -4.84 -11.93
CA VAL A 45 -6.52 -4.18 -13.24
C VAL A 45 -5.79 -5.04 -14.26
N ILE A 46 -6.22 -5.03 -15.52
CA ILE A 46 -5.50 -5.67 -16.63
C ILE A 46 -4.58 -4.64 -17.29
N ILE A 47 -3.31 -5.02 -17.45
CA ILE A 47 -2.32 -4.22 -18.17
C ILE A 47 -1.99 -4.90 -19.50
N GLN A 48 -2.13 -4.14 -20.58
CA GLN A 48 -1.78 -4.55 -21.93
C GLN A 48 -0.37 -4.07 -22.28
N PHE A 49 0.52 -5.01 -22.54
CA PHE A 49 1.89 -4.79 -22.99
C PHE A 49 1.95 -4.48 -24.49
N PRO A 50 3.05 -3.86 -24.99
CA PRO A 50 3.29 -3.70 -26.41
C PRO A 50 3.28 -5.03 -27.17
N ALA A 51 2.93 -4.99 -28.46
CA ALA A 51 2.81 -6.19 -29.26
C ALA A 51 4.12 -6.98 -29.42
N SER A 52 5.27 -6.31 -29.31
CA SER A 52 6.60 -6.93 -29.30
C SER A 52 6.78 -7.94 -28.17
N GLU A 53 6.15 -7.70 -27.01
CA GLU A 53 6.37 -8.47 -25.78
C GLU A 53 5.51 -9.73 -25.71
N GLY A 54 4.47 -9.84 -26.55
CA GLY A 54 3.55 -10.97 -26.51
C GLY A 54 4.23 -12.32 -26.80
N ALA A 55 5.28 -12.33 -27.63
CA ALA A 55 6.04 -13.55 -27.91
C ALA A 55 6.77 -14.05 -26.66
N LEU A 56 7.40 -13.15 -25.91
CA LEU A 56 8.13 -13.45 -24.68
C LEU A 56 7.20 -14.02 -23.60
N LEU A 57 6.03 -13.39 -23.38
CA LEU A 57 5.05 -13.86 -22.39
C LEU A 57 4.53 -15.26 -22.74
N ARG A 58 4.24 -15.53 -24.01
CA ARG A 58 3.81 -16.86 -24.47
C ARG A 58 4.92 -17.89 -24.30
N SER A 59 6.15 -17.59 -24.75
CA SER A 59 7.27 -18.52 -24.61
C SER A 59 7.60 -18.83 -23.15
N GLY A 60 7.44 -17.85 -22.25
CA GLY A 60 7.60 -18.07 -20.81
C GLY A 60 6.60 -19.07 -20.24
N LEU A 61 5.32 -18.97 -20.62
CA LEU A 61 4.29 -19.93 -20.20
C LEU A 61 4.50 -21.32 -20.80
N GLU A 62 4.87 -21.42 -22.08
CA GLU A 62 5.18 -22.71 -22.70
C GLU A 62 6.41 -23.37 -22.05
N SER A 63 7.45 -22.58 -21.75
CA SER A 63 8.60 -23.09 -21.03
C SER A 63 8.26 -23.51 -19.61
N ALA A 64 7.37 -22.80 -18.91
CA ALA A 64 6.87 -23.19 -17.61
C ALA A 64 6.15 -24.54 -17.66
N ARG A 65 5.27 -24.74 -18.66
CA ARG A 65 4.57 -26.01 -18.86
C ARG A 65 5.56 -27.15 -19.07
N LEU A 66 6.51 -26.98 -19.99
CA LEU A 66 7.53 -27.99 -20.28
C LEU A 66 8.35 -28.33 -19.03
N TYR A 67 8.75 -27.31 -18.29
CA TYR A 67 9.51 -27.46 -17.05
C TYR A 67 8.79 -28.35 -16.05
N PHE A 68 7.54 -28.03 -15.67
CA PHE A 68 6.79 -28.84 -14.69
C PHE A 68 6.37 -30.19 -15.26
N HIS A 69 6.18 -30.33 -16.57
CA HIS A 69 5.85 -31.61 -17.17
C HIS A 69 7.01 -32.62 -17.09
N GLN A 70 8.26 -32.15 -17.12
CA GLN A 70 9.44 -33.00 -17.02
C GLN A 70 9.81 -33.40 -15.59
N ARG A 71 9.23 -32.74 -14.58
CA ARG A 71 9.52 -33.02 -13.17
C ARG A 71 8.84 -34.31 -12.71
N GLU A 72 9.47 -34.97 -11.76
CA GLU A 72 8.94 -36.17 -11.10
C GLU A 72 7.57 -35.93 -10.50
N THR A 73 6.80 -37.01 -10.39
CA THR A 73 5.40 -37.00 -9.99
C THR A 73 5.22 -36.58 -8.52
N TYR A 74 6.19 -36.92 -7.67
CA TYR A 74 6.17 -36.60 -6.25
C TYR A 74 7.52 -35.98 -5.85
N PRO A 75 7.56 -34.68 -5.49
CA PRO A 75 8.81 -34.07 -5.05
C PRO A 75 9.26 -34.71 -3.71
N PRO A 76 10.57 -34.89 -3.50
CA PRO A 76 11.12 -35.32 -2.20
C PRO A 76 10.65 -34.43 -1.06
N GLU A 77 10.52 -34.98 0.16
CA GLU A 77 10.11 -34.22 1.36
C GLU A 77 10.97 -32.97 1.59
N ASP A 78 12.25 -33.04 1.23
CA ASP A 78 13.26 -31.97 1.32
C ASP A 78 12.88 -30.71 0.53
N ILE A 79 11.97 -30.82 -0.44
CA ILE A 79 11.56 -29.77 -1.37
C ILE A 79 10.11 -29.28 -1.09
N ILE A 80 9.48 -29.83 -0.06
CA ILE A 80 8.17 -29.39 0.44
C ILE A 80 8.40 -28.18 1.36
N HIS A 81 8.02 -26.99 0.89
CA HIS A 81 8.30 -25.76 1.63
C HIS A 81 7.28 -25.56 2.76
N ASN A 82 7.72 -25.64 4.02
CA ASN A 82 6.93 -25.16 5.15
C ASN A 82 7.14 -23.64 5.29
N SER A 83 6.07 -22.86 5.46
CA SER A 83 6.03 -21.38 5.39
C SER A 83 6.77 -20.67 6.55
N GLU A 84 7.97 -21.11 6.92
CA GLU A 84 8.76 -20.62 8.05
C GLU A 84 10.18 -20.17 7.63
N SER A 85 10.32 -19.43 6.52
CA SER A 85 11.65 -18.94 6.14
C SER A 85 11.96 -17.59 6.76
N ARG A 86 12.89 -17.59 7.73
CA ARG A 86 13.62 -16.42 8.23
C ARG A 86 14.39 -15.66 7.13
N GLU A 87 14.42 -16.16 5.90
CA GLU A 87 15.19 -15.62 4.78
C GLU A 87 14.33 -15.42 3.52
N TRP A 88 13.22 -14.67 3.67
CA TRP A 88 12.26 -14.37 2.59
C TRP A 88 12.87 -13.79 1.30
N CYS A 89 14.03 -13.11 1.40
CA CYS A 89 14.73 -12.51 0.27
C CYS A 89 15.76 -13.45 -0.40
N LYS A 90 15.88 -14.70 0.07
CA LYS A 90 16.80 -15.71 -0.48
C LYS A 90 16.09 -16.89 -1.13
N THR A 91 14.79 -16.74 -1.44
CA THR A 91 14.05 -17.78 -2.17
C THR A 91 14.50 -17.82 -3.64
N SER A 92 14.91 -19.00 -4.10
CA SER A 92 15.15 -19.34 -5.50
C SER A 92 15.14 -20.84 -5.67
N GLY A 93 14.78 -21.31 -6.86
CA GLY A 93 14.72 -22.73 -7.18
C GLY A 93 13.31 -23.29 -7.05
N TYR A 94 13.19 -24.60 -7.28
CA TYR A 94 11.92 -25.29 -7.21
C TYR A 94 11.51 -25.65 -5.78
N TYR A 95 10.21 -25.55 -5.51
CA TYR A 95 9.57 -26.10 -4.33
C TYR A 95 8.11 -26.46 -4.60
N ALA A 96 7.51 -27.26 -3.74
CA ALA A 96 6.11 -27.63 -3.85
C ALA A 96 5.35 -27.40 -2.53
N ASP A 97 4.08 -27.06 -2.65
CA ASP A 97 3.14 -26.91 -1.54
C ASP A 97 1.98 -27.89 -1.75
N SER A 98 1.93 -28.91 -0.89
CA SER A 98 0.92 -29.96 -0.94
C SER A 98 -0.45 -29.54 -0.42
N HIS A 99 -0.56 -28.45 0.34
CA HIS A 99 -1.84 -27.92 0.79
C HIS A 99 -2.51 -27.09 -0.31
N LEU A 100 -1.71 -26.43 -1.15
CA LEU A 100 -2.17 -25.62 -2.27
C LEU A 100 -2.19 -26.35 -3.62
N TRP A 101 -1.71 -27.60 -3.66
CA TRP A 101 -1.52 -28.38 -4.90
C TRP A 101 -0.75 -27.57 -5.95
N GLN A 102 0.30 -26.92 -5.49
CA GLN A 102 1.04 -25.93 -6.23
C GLN A 102 2.52 -26.31 -6.27
N GLU A 103 3.07 -26.35 -7.46
CA GLU A 103 4.51 -26.39 -7.71
C GLU A 103 4.97 -24.99 -8.08
N THR A 104 6.13 -24.58 -7.58
CA THR A 104 6.67 -23.24 -7.83
C THR A 104 8.14 -23.30 -8.15
N TYR A 105 8.59 -22.48 -9.09
CA TYR A 105 10.00 -22.14 -9.28
C TYR A 105 10.18 -20.65 -9.05
N ASP A 106 10.97 -20.28 -8.04
CA ASP A 106 11.30 -18.89 -7.78
C ASP A 106 12.58 -18.50 -8.53
N TYR A 107 12.49 -17.43 -9.31
CA TYR A 107 13.63 -16.80 -9.96
C TYR A 107 13.91 -15.42 -9.36
N ARG A 108 15.17 -15.22 -8.95
CA ARG A 108 15.65 -14.00 -8.32
C ARG A 108 17.02 -13.61 -8.89
N PRO A 109 17.13 -12.50 -9.64
CA PRO A 109 18.41 -12.03 -10.13
C PRO A 109 19.42 -11.80 -9.00
N GLY A 110 20.68 -12.14 -9.26
CA GLY A 110 21.76 -12.07 -8.26
C GLY A 110 21.87 -13.29 -7.36
N LEU A 111 20.92 -14.23 -7.42
CA LEU A 111 20.98 -15.51 -6.74
C LEU A 111 21.15 -16.63 -7.78
N THR A 112 22.18 -17.46 -7.61
CA THR A 112 22.34 -18.68 -8.41
C THR A 112 21.64 -19.82 -7.67
N PRO A 113 20.77 -20.61 -8.32
CA PRO A 113 20.23 -21.83 -7.72
C PRO A 113 21.39 -22.74 -7.31
N SER A 114 21.53 -23.00 -6.02
CA SER A 114 22.52 -23.94 -5.50
C SER A 114 21.77 -25.13 -4.92
N GLU A 115 21.60 -26.19 -5.71
CA GLU A 115 21.22 -27.48 -5.14
C GLU A 115 22.43 -28.10 -4.40
N PRO A 116 22.19 -28.81 -3.29
CA PRO A 116 23.24 -29.48 -2.52
C PRO A 116 23.95 -30.60 -3.29
N ASN A 117 23.45 -31.02 -4.45
CA ASN A 117 23.89 -32.24 -5.15
C ASN A 117 24.68 -32.04 -6.45
N ASN A 118 25.15 -30.82 -6.75
CA ASN A 118 25.95 -30.50 -7.94
C ASN A 118 25.26 -30.81 -9.31
N SER A 119 23.97 -31.14 -9.32
CA SER A 119 23.13 -31.22 -10.52
C SER A 119 22.78 -29.81 -11.00
N ILE A 120 22.99 -29.54 -12.29
CA ILE A 120 22.56 -28.28 -12.91
C ILE A 120 21.04 -28.36 -13.11
N GLU A 121 20.25 -27.75 -12.23
CA GLU A 121 18.83 -27.52 -12.46
C GLU A 121 18.67 -26.47 -13.57
N LEU A 122 17.99 -26.83 -14.65
CA LEU A 122 17.71 -25.93 -15.76
C LEU A 122 16.38 -25.20 -15.48
N PRO A 123 16.40 -23.87 -15.21
CA PRO A 123 15.16 -23.13 -15.01
C PRO A 123 14.31 -23.08 -16.28
N PRO A 124 13.02 -22.73 -16.16
CA PRO A 124 12.24 -22.24 -17.30
C PRO A 124 13.01 -21.14 -18.06
N ALA A 125 12.89 -21.14 -19.39
CA ALA A 125 13.58 -20.21 -20.26
C ALA A 125 12.96 -18.80 -20.21
N GLY A 126 13.77 -17.78 -20.47
CA GLY A 126 13.32 -16.38 -20.61
C GLY A 126 12.99 -15.66 -19.31
N LEU A 127 13.23 -16.27 -18.13
CA LEU A 127 12.88 -15.66 -16.84
C LEU A 127 13.59 -14.33 -16.58
N ALA A 128 14.82 -14.16 -17.04
CA ALA A 128 15.55 -12.89 -16.92
C ALA A 128 14.85 -11.75 -17.68
N ASP A 129 14.44 -12.02 -18.93
CA ASP A 129 13.77 -11.04 -19.78
C ASP A 129 12.36 -10.73 -19.26
N ILE A 130 11.61 -11.75 -18.81
CA ILE A 130 10.29 -11.58 -18.19
C ILE A 130 10.39 -10.80 -16.89
N PHE A 131 11.40 -11.07 -16.06
CA PHE A 131 11.65 -10.33 -14.83
C PHE A 131 11.92 -8.85 -15.12
N ALA A 132 12.75 -8.55 -16.13
CA ALA A 132 13.03 -7.18 -16.53
C ALA A 132 11.76 -6.48 -17.06
N LEU A 133 10.97 -7.16 -17.90
CA LEU A 133 9.72 -6.65 -18.46
C LEU A 133 8.69 -6.32 -17.37
N PHE A 134 8.39 -7.29 -16.50
CA PHE A 134 7.43 -7.09 -15.41
C PHE A 134 7.95 -6.12 -14.35
N GLY A 135 9.25 -6.14 -14.06
CA GLY A 135 9.88 -5.17 -13.14
C GLY A 135 9.78 -3.74 -13.64
N LYS A 136 9.97 -3.50 -14.94
CA LYS A 136 9.76 -2.18 -15.54
C LYS A 136 8.28 -1.77 -15.46
N ALA A 137 7.39 -2.65 -15.90
CA ALA A 137 5.95 -2.36 -15.91
C ALA A 137 5.41 -2.06 -14.50
N ALA A 138 5.86 -2.82 -13.49
CA ALA A 138 5.47 -2.61 -12.10
C ALA A 138 5.88 -1.21 -11.59
N ARG A 139 7.05 -0.70 -12.00
CA ARG A 139 7.49 0.66 -11.63
C ARG A 139 6.68 1.73 -12.33
N ASP A 140 6.43 1.59 -13.63
CA ASP A 140 5.58 2.52 -14.39
C ASP A 140 4.15 2.58 -13.78
N ILE A 141 3.60 1.43 -13.37
CA ILE A 141 2.30 1.35 -12.69
C ILE A 141 2.35 1.99 -11.30
N LEU A 142 3.43 1.76 -10.55
CA LEU A 142 3.59 2.34 -9.22
C LEU A 142 3.69 3.88 -9.29
N ASP A 143 4.40 4.42 -10.27
CA ASP A 143 4.47 5.86 -10.54
C ASP A 143 3.09 6.43 -10.95
N ALA A 144 2.31 5.69 -11.73
CA ALA A 144 0.92 6.04 -12.03
C ALA A 144 0.03 6.10 -10.77
N ILE A 145 0.19 5.15 -9.85
CA ILE A 145 -0.50 5.17 -8.55
C ILE A 145 -0.05 6.37 -7.72
N SER A 146 1.26 6.65 -7.66
CA SER A 146 1.81 7.82 -6.98
C SER A 146 1.23 9.12 -7.53
N TYR A 147 1.11 9.24 -8.86
CA TYR A 147 0.47 10.38 -9.51
C TYR A 147 -1.00 10.54 -9.11
N HIS A 148 -1.78 9.45 -9.10
CA HIS A 148 -3.17 9.48 -8.67
C HIS A 148 -3.32 9.96 -7.22
N LEU A 149 -2.40 9.54 -6.36
CA LEU A 149 -2.33 9.95 -4.97
C LEU A 149 -1.72 11.36 -4.79
N ASN A 150 -1.37 12.10 -5.86
CA ASN A 150 -0.70 13.41 -5.77
C ASN A 150 0.59 13.38 -4.92
N LEU A 151 1.32 12.26 -4.95
CA LEU A 151 2.63 12.17 -4.30
C LEU A 151 3.69 12.91 -5.14
N ARG A 152 4.81 13.24 -4.50
CA ARG A 152 5.96 13.79 -5.22
C ARG A 152 6.51 12.75 -6.20
N SER A 153 7.32 13.20 -7.16
CA SER A 153 7.91 12.30 -8.15
C SER A 153 8.68 11.17 -7.47
N SER A 154 8.41 9.93 -7.89
CA SER A 154 9.11 8.70 -7.48
C SER A 154 9.17 8.43 -5.97
N PRO A 155 8.05 8.43 -5.23
CA PRO A 155 8.05 8.36 -3.77
C PRO A 155 8.51 7.00 -3.22
N PHE A 156 8.50 5.96 -4.05
CA PHE A 156 8.88 4.60 -3.66
C PHE A 156 10.27 4.19 -4.14
N VAL A 157 11.02 5.07 -4.82
CA VAL A 157 12.32 4.70 -5.40
C VAL A 157 13.33 4.24 -4.36
N GLU A 158 13.30 4.84 -3.16
CA GLU A 158 14.24 4.55 -2.07
C GLU A 158 14.05 3.14 -1.50
N ILE A 159 12.80 2.66 -1.49
CA ILE A 159 12.46 1.33 -0.97
C ILE A 159 12.57 0.23 -2.03
N LEU A 160 12.86 0.55 -3.30
CA LEU A 160 12.92 -0.42 -4.40
C LEU A 160 14.36 -0.71 -4.84
N ASP A 161 14.62 -1.93 -5.32
CA ASP A 161 15.88 -2.36 -5.96
C ASP A 161 16.41 -1.36 -6.99
N ASN A 162 17.74 -1.28 -7.14
CA ASN A 162 18.32 -0.53 -8.25
C ASN A 162 18.07 -1.27 -9.55
N VAL A 163 17.85 -0.55 -10.65
CA VAL A 163 17.75 -1.13 -12.00
C VAL A 163 18.77 -0.43 -12.90
N PRO A 164 19.86 -1.12 -13.33
CA PRO A 164 20.22 -2.51 -12.99
C PRO A 164 20.64 -2.67 -11.52
N LEU A 165 20.60 -3.90 -11.01
CA LEU A 165 21.13 -4.25 -9.69
C LEU A 165 22.64 -3.96 -9.63
N ARG A 166 23.17 -3.60 -8.45
CA ARG A 166 24.62 -3.45 -8.31
C ARG A 166 25.29 -4.82 -8.26
N ASN A 167 26.60 -4.85 -8.50
CA ASN A 167 27.37 -6.09 -8.47
C ASN A 167 27.18 -6.84 -7.14
N ARG A 168 26.80 -8.13 -7.24
CA ARG A 168 26.54 -9.04 -6.10
C ARG A 168 25.32 -8.71 -5.25
N GLU A 169 24.47 -7.77 -5.67
CA GLU A 169 23.16 -7.57 -5.05
C GLU A 169 22.20 -8.65 -5.52
N ILE A 170 21.43 -9.20 -4.57
CA ILE A 170 20.29 -10.07 -4.84
C ILE A 170 19.05 -9.19 -4.91
N SER A 171 18.23 -9.40 -5.93
CA SER A 171 16.93 -8.73 -6.06
C SER A 171 16.05 -9.01 -4.84
N SER A 172 15.40 -7.99 -4.30
CA SER A 172 14.35 -8.13 -3.29
C SER A 172 13.03 -8.62 -3.91
N SER A 173 12.79 -8.29 -5.19
CA SER A 173 11.65 -8.79 -5.97
C SER A 173 11.88 -10.19 -6.53
N VAL A 174 10.81 -10.94 -6.79
CA VAL A 174 10.85 -12.34 -7.28
C VAL A 174 9.90 -12.55 -8.44
N LEU A 175 10.31 -13.39 -9.40
CA LEU A 175 9.43 -13.95 -10.41
C LEU A 175 9.18 -15.42 -10.08
N SER A 176 7.97 -15.75 -9.66
CA SER A 176 7.54 -17.11 -9.37
C SER A 176 6.84 -17.69 -10.59
N VAL A 177 7.28 -18.86 -11.03
CA VAL A 177 6.59 -19.68 -12.03
C VAL A 177 5.79 -20.72 -11.27
N CYS A 178 4.47 -20.73 -11.38
CA CYS A 178 3.62 -21.65 -10.62
C CYS A 178 2.90 -22.61 -11.56
N CYS A 179 2.75 -23.87 -11.14
CA CYS A 179 1.84 -24.83 -11.75
C CYS A 179 0.86 -25.33 -10.69
N HIS A 180 -0.43 -25.18 -10.94
CA HIS A 180 -1.49 -25.66 -10.05
C HIS A 180 -2.14 -26.91 -10.62
N ALA A 181 -2.52 -27.82 -9.72
CA ALA A 181 -3.37 -28.96 -10.05
C ALA A 181 -2.78 -29.92 -11.11
N ARG A 182 -1.46 -30.11 -11.11
CA ARG A 182 -0.85 -31.16 -11.93
C ARG A 182 -1.31 -32.53 -11.40
N PRO A 183 -1.84 -33.45 -12.23
CA PRO A 183 -2.36 -34.74 -11.76
C PRO A 183 -1.36 -35.59 -10.97
N SER A 184 -0.07 -35.33 -11.15
CA SER A 184 1.00 -35.96 -10.39
C SER A 184 0.93 -35.75 -8.88
N PHE A 185 0.26 -34.71 -8.40
CA PHE A 185 -0.02 -34.54 -6.97
C PHE A 185 -0.97 -35.61 -6.39
N GLN A 186 -1.60 -36.44 -7.24
CA GLN A 186 -2.37 -37.60 -6.83
C GLN A 186 -1.42 -38.74 -6.44
N GLY A 187 -1.00 -38.75 -5.18
CA GLY A 187 -0.22 -39.85 -4.61
C GLY A 187 -0.99 -41.19 -4.57
N PRO A 188 -0.36 -42.27 -4.06
CA PRO A 188 -0.90 -43.64 -4.01
C PRO A 188 -2.20 -43.82 -3.21
N GLN A 189 -2.68 -42.79 -2.50
CA GLN A 189 -3.94 -42.83 -1.76
C GLN A 189 -5.18 -42.94 -2.67
N HIS A 190 -5.04 -42.71 -3.98
CA HIS A 190 -6.13 -42.79 -4.94
C HIS A 190 -6.21 -44.08 -5.75
N HIS A 191 -5.36 -45.09 -5.51
CA HIS A 191 -5.57 -46.43 -6.10
C HIS A 191 -6.85 -47.15 -5.60
N ASN A 192 -7.61 -46.53 -4.69
CA ASN A 192 -8.95 -46.98 -4.31
C ASN A 192 -10.08 -46.34 -5.15
N ILE A 193 -9.78 -45.59 -6.23
CA ILE A 193 -10.81 -45.14 -7.22
C ILE A 193 -10.98 -46.15 -8.36
N THR A 194 -10.88 -47.45 -8.07
CA THR A 194 -11.50 -48.49 -8.92
C THR A 194 -12.51 -49.34 -8.15
N THR A 195 -12.82 -48.99 -6.91
CA THR A 195 -13.94 -49.56 -6.16
C THR A 195 -14.88 -48.42 -5.77
N GLN A 196 -15.79 -48.10 -6.69
CA GLN A 196 -17.05 -47.45 -6.32
C GLN A 196 -17.70 -48.28 -5.21
N GLU A 197 -17.75 -47.73 -4.00
CA GLU A 197 -18.79 -47.94 -2.97
C GLU A 197 -18.29 -47.36 -1.64
N ASP A 198 -18.10 -46.04 -1.56
CA ASP A 198 -18.63 -45.23 -0.45
C ASP A 198 -18.26 -43.75 -0.64
N GLY A 199 -19.28 -42.89 -0.57
CA GLY A 199 -19.18 -41.45 -0.78
C GLY A 199 -18.50 -40.71 0.37
N GLN A 200 -17.21 -40.92 0.61
CA GLN A 200 -16.42 -39.97 1.38
C GLN A 200 -16.07 -38.78 0.48
N LEU A 201 -16.95 -37.78 0.49
CA LEU A 201 -16.63 -36.41 0.12
C LEU A 201 -15.39 -36.00 0.92
N ILE A 202 -14.22 -36.04 0.28
CA ILE A 202 -13.00 -35.45 0.84
C ILE A 202 -13.29 -33.96 0.96
N MET A 203 -13.52 -33.52 2.21
CA MET A 203 -13.76 -32.13 2.55
C MET A 203 -12.52 -31.34 2.17
N TYR A 204 -12.61 -30.58 1.08
CA TYR A 204 -11.61 -29.62 0.68
C TYR A 204 -11.36 -28.65 1.84
N PRO A 205 -10.11 -28.46 2.30
CA PRO A 205 -9.84 -27.36 3.21
C PRO A 205 -10.30 -26.08 2.51
N ASP A 206 -11.16 -25.33 3.19
CA ASP A 206 -11.63 -24.02 2.75
C ASP A 206 -10.37 -23.20 2.41
N HIS A 207 -10.13 -22.93 1.13
CA HIS A 207 -8.86 -22.34 0.70
C HIS A 207 -8.70 -20.98 1.37
N ASP A 208 -7.81 -20.90 2.36
CA ASP A 208 -7.46 -19.65 3.02
C ASP A 208 -7.08 -18.63 1.94
N HIS A 209 -7.81 -17.52 1.92
CA HIS A 209 -7.60 -16.47 0.93
C HIS A 209 -6.19 -15.90 1.09
N GLN A 210 -5.47 -15.76 -0.02
CA GLN A 210 -4.10 -15.29 0.01
C GLN A 210 -4.06 -13.77 -0.14
N VAL A 211 -3.08 -13.17 0.53
CA VAL A 211 -2.71 -11.77 0.33
C VAL A 211 -1.20 -11.69 0.17
N ASP A 212 -0.74 -11.02 -0.88
CA ASP A 212 0.68 -10.89 -1.14
C ASP A 212 1.30 -9.81 -0.24
N LYS A 213 2.51 -10.07 0.28
CA LYS A 213 3.30 -9.07 1.02
C LYS A 213 4.02 -8.07 0.09
N SER A 214 3.76 -8.11 -1.21
CA SER A 214 4.36 -7.23 -2.23
C SER A 214 3.82 -5.80 -2.18
N LEU A 215 4.48 -4.90 -2.92
CA LEU A 215 3.89 -3.61 -3.31
C LEU A 215 2.85 -3.86 -4.40
N LEU A 216 3.27 -4.55 -5.47
CA LEU A 216 2.44 -4.93 -6.61
C LEU A 216 2.78 -6.35 -7.04
N SER A 217 1.77 -7.07 -7.52
CA SER A 217 1.94 -8.37 -8.17
C SER A 217 1.40 -8.32 -9.59
N LEU A 218 2.17 -8.86 -10.54
CA LEU A 218 1.82 -8.96 -11.96
C LEU A 218 1.73 -10.45 -12.32
N VAL A 219 0.58 -10.89 -12.82
CA VAL A 219 0.32 -12.30 -13.11
C VAL A 219 -0.14 -12.50 -14.55
N LYS A 220 0.59 -13.34 -15.28
CA LYS A 220 0.17 -13.89 -16.57
C LYS A 220 -0.07 -15.38 -16.41
N SER A 221 -1.25 -15.86 -16.79
CA SER A 221 -1.62 -17.28 -16.75
C SER A 221 -1.88 -17.84 -18.15
N ASP A 222 -1.74 -19.15 -18.30
CA ASP A 222 -2.12 -19.88 -19.52
C ASP A 222 -3.61 -20.21 -19.58
N ARG A 223 -4.28 -20.27 -18.43
CA ARG A 223 -5.70 -20.57 -18.27
C ARG A 223 -6.32 -19.74 -17.15
N ALA A 224 -7.64 -19.57 -17.26
CA ALA A 224 -8.45 -18.95 -16.23
C ALA A 224 -8.40 -19.71 -14.90
N GLY A 225 -8.51 -18.99 -13.79
CA GLY A 225 -8.65 -19.57 -12.45
C GLY A 225 -8.27 -18.61 -11.33
N LEU A 226 -7.64 -17.46 -11.64
CA LEU A 226 -7.30 -16.45 -10.66
C LEU A 226 -8.56 -15.64 -10.31
N HIS A 227 -8.92 -15.69 -9.03
CA HIS A 227 -10.01 -14.90 -8.48
C HIS A 227 -9.48 -13.85 -7.52
N VAL A 228 -10.05 -12.66 -7.59
CA VAL A 228 -9.77 -11.56 -6.66
C VAL A 228 -11.07 -11.13 -5.99
N ARG A 229 -10.99 -10.75 -4.72
CA ARG A 229 -12.13 -10.21 -3.98
C ARG A 229 -12.31 -8.72 -4.29
N ASP A 230 -13.44 -8.38 -4.88
CA ASP A 230 -13.81 -6.99 -5.19
C ASP A 230 -14.15 -6.20 -3.91
N PHE A 231 -14.36 -4.89 -4.05
CA PHE A 231 -14.72 -4.00 -2.93
C PHE A 231 -16.06 -4.38 -2.26
N GLN A 232 -16.95 -5.05 -2.97
CA GLN A 232 -18.22 -5.55 -2.42
C GLN A 232 -18.05 -6.90 -1.70
N GLY A 233 -16.83 -7.42 -1.65
CA GLY A 233 -16.50 -8.68 -1.01
C GLY A 233 -16.79 -9.91 -1.88
N ARG A 234 -17.07 -9.74 -3.18
CA ARG A 234 -17.38 -10.82 -4.12
C ARG A 234 -16.12 -11.32 -4.81
N TRP A 235 -16.05 -12.63 -5.05
CA TRP A 235 -15.00 -13.22 -5.86
C TRP A 235 -15.28 -12.97 -7.35
N ILE A 236 -14.34 -12.35 -8.04
CA ILE A 236 -14.38 -12.13 -9.48
C ILE A 236 -13.23 -12.85 -10.17
N LEU A 237 -13.51 -13.53 -11.27
CA LEU A 237 -12.49 -14.13 -12.13
C LEU A 237 -11.79 -13.00 -12.90
N VAL A 238 -10.48 -12.84 -12.70
CA VAL A 238 -9.72 -11.70 -13.25
C VAL A 238 -8.85 -12.07 -14.45
N ASP A 239 -8.64 -13.36 -14.69
CA ASP A 239 -7.84 -13.87 -15.80
C ASP A 239 -8.62 -14.69 -16.84
N GLY A 240 -9.95 -14.55 -16.84
CA GLY A 240 -10.86 -15.33 -17.69
C GLY A 240 -10.72 -15.07 -19.18
N ASP A 241 -10.37 -13.85 -19.57
CA ASP A 241 -10.34 -13.37 -20.94
C ASP A 241 -9.04 -12.60 -21.28
N LEU A 242 -7.92 -12.98 -20.64
CA LEU A 242 -6.62 -12.35 -20.91
C LEU A 242 -6.16 -12.59 -22.35
N GLY A 243 -5.88 -11.50 -23.04
CA GLY A 243 -5.18 -11.51 -24.31
C GLY A 243 -3.72 -12.01 -24.20
N PRO A 244 -3.07 -12.27 -25.34
CA PRO A 244 -1.69 -12.78 -25.40
C PRO A 244 -0.64 -11.76 -24.89
N GLN A 245 -1.03 -10.50 -24.72
CA GLN A 245 -0.18 -9.39 -24.28
C GLN A 245 -0.71 -8.78 -22.98
N GLU A 246 -1.58 -9.48 -22.26
CA GLU A 246 -2.25 -8.92 -21.08
C GLU A 246 -1.83 -9.68 -19.84
N ALA A 247 -1.59 -8.95 -18.75
CA ALA A 247 -1.39 -9.53 -17.41
C ALA A 247 -2.32 -8.83 -16.40
N VAL A 248 -2.72 -9.57 -15.38
CA VAL A 248 -3.44 -9.02 -14.23
C VAL A 248 -2.46 -8.37 -13.29
N VAL A 249 -2.81 -7.22 -12.74
CA VAL A 249 -2.05 -6.51 -11.72
C VAL A 249 -2.92 -6.27 -10.51
N TYR A 250 -2.38 -6.55 -9.34
CA TYR A 250 -3.07 -6.29 -8.08
C TYR A 250 -2.11 -5.84 -6.97
N PRO A 251 -2.57 -4.98 -6.04
CA PRO A 251 -1.77 -4.44 -4.94
C PRO A 251 -1.58 -5.45 -3.80
N GLY A 252 -0.42 -5.38 -3.16
CA GLY A 252 -0.12 -6.17 -1.96
C GLY A 252 -0.08 -5.34 -0.67
N LEU A 253 0.19 -6.02 0.45
CA LEU A 253 0.20 -5.42 1.78
C LEU A 253 1.25 -4.34 1.96
N ALA A 254 2.42 -4.44 1.31
CA ALA A 254 3.45 -3.43 1.45
C ALA A 254 2.98 -2.09 0.86
N LEU A 255 2.21 -2.12 -0.23
CA LEU A 255 1.66 -0.90 -0.82
C LEU A 255 0.54 -0.33 0.05
N TYR A 256 -0.30 -1.20 0.63
CA TYR A 256 -1.28 -0.78 1.63
C TYR A 256 -0.60 -0.07 2.81
N GLN A 257 0.49 -0.62 3.33
CA GLN A 257 1.25 0.00 4.42
C GLN A 257 1.90 1.32 3.99
N ALA A 258 2.59 1.35 2.84
CA ALA A 258 3.29 2.54 2.36
C ALA A 258 2.33 3.67 1.97
N THR A 259 1.11 3.33 1.57
CA THR A 259 0.05 4.28 1.24
C THR A 259 -0.89 4.56 2.42
N ALA A 260 -0.54 4.21 3.66
CA ALA A 260 -1.39 4.44 4.84
C ALA A 260 -2.84 3.93 4.70
N GLY A 261 -3.04 2.85 3.96
CA GLY A 261 -4.33 2.23 3.69
C GLY A 261 -5.17 2.88 2.58
N TYR A 262 -4.63 3.83 1.82
CA TYR A 262 -5.35 4.45 0.70
C TYR A 262 -5.42 3.54 -0.53
N VAL A 263 -4.52 2.55 -0.65
CA VAL A 263 -4.62 1.47 -1.64
C VAL A 263 -4.85 0.16 -0.91
N ASN A 264 -6.04 -0.43 -1.06
CA ASN A 264 -6.38 -1.71 -0.44
C ASN A 264 -5.59 -2.86 -1.08
N PRO A 265 -5.09 -3.83 -0.29
CA PRO A 265 -4.46 -5.02 -0.85
C PRO A 265 -5.51 -5.95 -1.45
N ALA A 266 -5.13 -6.72 -2.46
CA ALA A 266 -6.02 -7.69 -3.07
C ALA A 266 -5.99 -9.02 -2.30
N LEU A 267 -7.19 -9.49 -1.94
CA LEU A 267 -7.36 -10.89 -1.57
C LEU A 267 -7.56 -11.71 -2.84
N HIS A 268 -6.77 -12.76 -2.98
CA HIS A 268 -6.81 -13.61 -4.16
C HIS A 268 -6.86 -15.09 -3.78
N LYS A 269 -7.35 -15.90 -4.71
CA LYS A 269 -7.27 -17.36 -4.67
C LYS A 269 -7.16 -17.89 -6.09
N THR A 270 -6.49 -19.02 -6.24
CA THR A 270 -6.49 -19.76 -7.51
C THR A 270 -7.45 -20.93 -7.35
N GLU A 271 -8.49 -20.97 -8.19
CA GLU A 271 -9.40 -22.11 -8.22
C GLU A 271 -8.75 -23.27 -8.98
N ILE A 272 -8.78 -24.44 -8.35
CA ILE A 272 -8.26 -25.68 -8.90
C ILE A 272 -9.42 -26.42 -9.55
N ASN A 273 -9.59 -26.26 -10.86
CA ASN A 273 -10.53 -27.11 -11.60
C ASN A 273 -9.87 -28.46 -11.89
N MET A 274 -10.38 -29.53 -11.27
CA MET A 274 -9.89 -30.91 -11.44
C MET A 274 -10.39 -31.61 -12.71
N GLU A 275 -11.17 -30.93 -13.55
CA GLU A 275 -11.49 -31.46 -14.88
C GLU A 275 -10.20 -31.88 -15.61
N ALA A 276 -10.23 -33.06 -16.23
CA ALA A 276 -9.09 -33.87 -16.70
C ALA A 276 -8.07 -33.11 -17.58
N ASN A 277 -7.28 -32.24 -16.97
CA ASN A 277 -6.22 -31.52 -17.62
C ASN A 277 -4.89 -32.16 -17.20
N MET A 278 -4.30 -32.92 -18.12
CA MET A 278 -3.05 -33.65 -17.88
C MET A 278 -1.87 -32.74 -17.47
N TYR A 279 -1.98 -31.43 -17.69
CA TYR A 279 -0.85 -30.49 -17.64
C TYR A 279 -0.96 -29.39 -16.57
N GLY A 280 -2.04 -29.37 -15.76
CA GLY A 280 -2.26 -28.30 -14.78
C GLY A 280 -2.43 -26.89 -15.38
N ARG A 281 -2.52 -25.88 -14.51
CA ARG A 281 -2.58 -24.44 -14.85
C ARG A 281 -1.25 -23.78 -14.51
N CYS A 282 -0.58 -23.20 -15.51
CA CYS A 282 0.69 -22.51 -15.35
C CYS A 282 0.53 -20.98 -15.29
N SER A 283 1.32 -20.33 -14.45
CA SER A 283 1.35 -18.87 -14.35
C SER A 283 2.74 -18.33 -14.08
N LEU A 284 3.01 -17.15 -14.63
CA LEU A 284 4.16 -16.30 -14.31
C LEU A 284 3.66 -15.20 -13.36
N ALA A 285 4.19 -15.15 -12.14
CA ALA A 285 3.80 -14.21 -11.10
C ALA A 285 5.02 -13.41 -10.61
N PHE A 286 5.11 -12.15 -11.01
CA PHE A 286 6.14 -11.24 -10.51
C PHE A 286 5.62 -10.47 -9.30
N LYS A 287 6.40 -10.44 -8.22
CA LYS A 287 6.11 -9.72 -6.98
C LYS A 287 7.15 -8.61 -6.81
N LEU A 288 6.72 -7.35 -6.97
CA LEU A 288 7.53 -6.18 -6.66
C LEU A 288 7.62 -6.04 -5.15
N LEU A 289 8.80 -6.28 -4.59
CA LEU A 289 9.02 -6.28 -3.14
C LEU A 289 9.91 -5.09 -2.73
N PRO A 290 9.66 -4.50 -1.55
CA PRO A 290 10.55 -3.50 -1.00
C PRO A 290 11.89 -4.14 -0.56
N LYS A 291 12.96 -3.34 -0.53
CA LYS A 291 14.30 -3.76 -0.08
C LYS A 291 14.31 -4.10 1.41
N SER A 292 14.98 -5.19 1.79
CA SER A 292 15.09 -5.67 3.18
C SER A 292 15.58 -4.61 4.18
N MET A 293 16.63 -3.87 3.80
CA MET A 293 17.30 -2.87 4.65
C MET A 293 16.58 -1.50 4.70
N THR A 294 15.31 -1.43 4.31
CA THR A 294 14.52 -0.19 4.29
C THR A 294 13.34 -0.26 5.26
N SER A 295 12.64 0.86 5.42
CA SER A 295 11.42 0.94 6.23
C SER A 295 10.24 1.43 5.40
N LEU A 296 9.08 0.83 5.64
CA LEU A 296 7.80 1.34 5.14
C LEU A 296 7.32 2.43 6.09
N ASP A 297 7.36 3.68 5.63
CA ASP A 297 6.77 4.82 6.33
C ASP A 297 5.83 5.61 5.41
N CYS A 298 4.98 6.43 6.01
CA CYS A 298 3.97 7.22 5.31
C CYS A 298 4.39 8.69 5.20
N SER A 299 5.70 8.98 5.13
CA SER A 299 6.22 10.35 5.02
C SER A 299 5.69 11.06 3.78
N GLU A 300 5.75 10.41 2.61
CA GLU A 300 5.26 10.95 1.34
C GLU A 300 3.75 11.17 1.35
N MET A 301 2.98 10.25 1.95
CA MET A 301 1.54 10.44 2.15
C MET A 301 1.24 11.66 3.03
N ARG A 302 1.99 11.84 4.12
CA ARG A 302 1.85 13.02 4.99
C ARG A 302 2.24 14.31 4.27
N ALA A 303 3.30 14.27 3.45
CA ALA A 303 3.76 15.41 2.66
C ALA A 303 2.73 15.83 1.59
N ALA A 304 1.99 14.88 1.03
CA ALA A 304 0.86 15.12 0.14
C ALA A 304 -0.44 15.57 0.87
N GLY A 305 -0.41 15.65 2.21
CA GLY A 305 -1.53 16.15 3.02
C GLY A 305 -2.56 15.10 3.41
N PHE A 306 -2.27 13.81 3.22
CA PHE A 306 -3.17 12.74 3.66
C PHE A 306 -3.17 12.59 5.18
N GLY A 307 -4.33 12.26 5.74
CA GLY A 307 -4.47 11.89 7.14
C GLY A 307 -3.89 10.50 7.38
N ILE A 308 -2.91 10.40 8.29
CA ILE A 308 -2.23 9.15 8.64
C ILE A 308 -2.72 8.68 10.01
N GLU A 309 -3.40 7.54 10.03
CA GLU A 309 -3.90 6.95 11.25
C GLU A 309 -2.78 6.39 12.14
N ALA A 310 -3.04 6.27 13.45
CA ALA A 310 -2.05 5.87 14.45
C ALA A 310 -1.32 4.56 14.09
N GLN A 311 -2.00 3.59 13.48
CA GLN A 311 -1.42 2.31 13.07
C GLN A 311 -0.34 2.43 11.97
N PHE A 312 -0.33 3.53 11.21
CA PHE A 312 0.62 3.78 10.12
C PHE A 312 1.67 4.86 10.48
N GLN A 313 1.62 5.42 11.69
CA GLN A 313 2.51 6.53 12.06
C GLN A 313 3.94 6.11 12.35
N LEU A 314 4.15 4.86 12.77
CA LEU A 314 5.46 4.31 13.07
C LEU A 314 6.05 3.65 11.82
N PRO A 315 7.30 3.99 11.43
CA PRO A 315 8.00 3.27 10.38
C PRO A 315 8.10 1.79 10.73
N VAL A 316 7.85 0.92 9.73
CA VAL A 316 7.95 -0.54 9.89
C VAL A 316 9.16 -1.02 9.09
N PRO A 317 10.19 -1.61 9.72
CA PRO A 317 11.29 -2.23 8.99
C PRO A 317 10.76 -3.31 8.03
N VAL A 318 11.26 -3.33 6.80
CA VAL A 318 10.77 -4.27 5.78
C VAL A 318 11.03 -5.71 6.17
N ASP A 319 12.20 -6.03 6.73
CA ASP A 319 12.48 -7.39 7.20
C ASP A 319 11.48 -7.86 8.27
N ASP A 320 11.17 -7.02 9.25
CA ASP A 320 10.14 -7.30 10.25
C ASP A 320 8.77 -7.50 9.60
N PHE A 321 8.41 -6.61 8.67
CA PHE A 321 7.14 -6.68 7.94
C PHE A 321 7.01 -8.00 7.16
N MET A 322 8.08 -8.43 6.49
CA MET A 322 8.08 -9.63 5.66
C MET A 322 8.04 -10.92 6.49
N GLN A 323 8.62 -10.92 7.70
CA GLN A 323 8.62 -12.08 8.60
C GLN A 323 7.33 -12.21 9.43
N ARG A 324 6.66 -11.11 9.76
CA ARG A 324 5.41 -11.14 10.54
C ARG A 324 4.24 -11.74 9.75
N SER A 325 3.37 -12.46 10.44
CA SER A 325 2.05 -12.82 9.92
C SER A 325 1.14 -11.59 9.94
N HIS A 326 0.33 -11.43 8.89
CA HIS A 326 -0.59 -10.29 8.75
C HIS A 326 -2.03 -10.82 8.79
N PRO A 327 -2.73 -10.75 9.93
CA PRO A 327 -4.09 -11.24 10.04
C PRO A 327 -5.03 -10.43 9.13
N ILE A 328 -5.73 -11.14 8.24
CA ILE A 328 -6.58 -10.56 7.19
C ILE A 328 -7.90 -10.01 7.77
N ASP A 329 -8.35 -10.53 8.91
CA ASP A 329 -9.63 -10.19 9.55
C ASP A 329 -9.77 -8.70 9.94
N HIS A 330 -8.65 -8.03 10.19
CA HIS A 330 -8.64 -6.61 10.57
C HIS A 330 -8.65 -5.64 9.38
N LEU A 331 -8.32 -6.11 8.17
CA LEU A 331 -8.23 -5.26 6.98
C LEU A 331 -9.62 -4.92 6.41
N PHE A 332 -10.57 -5.86 6.46
CA PHE A 332 -11.87 -5.74 5.77
C PHE A 332 -13.05 -5.43 6.71
N ASN A 333 -12.83 -5.40 8.03
CA ASN A 333 -13.85 -5.00 9.01
C ASN A 333 -13.96 -3.48 9.25
N ARG A 334 -13.21 -2.66 8.48
CA ARG A 334 -13.30 -1.21 8.55
C ARG A 334 -14.37 -0.68 7.59
N PRO A 335 -15.27 0.22 8.06
CA PRO A 335 -16.05 1.05 7.14
C PRO A 335 -15.10 2.06 6.50
N SER A 336 -14.56 1.73 5.33
CA SER A 336 -13.65 2.61 4.58
C SER A 336 -14.33 3.94 4.24
N PHE A 337 -13.62 5.04 4.49
CA PHE A 337 -14.11 6.39 4.21
C PHE A 337 -14.41 6.56 2.72
N GLN A 338 -15.58 7.11 2.44
CA GLN A 338 -16.01 7.53 1.10
C GLN A 338 -15.00 8.54 0.54
N CYS A 339 -14.29 8.18 -0.53
CA CYS A 339 -13.71 9.18 -1.41
C CYS A 339 -14.86 10.03 -1.99
N PHE A 340 -14.66 11.35 -1.94
CA PHE A 340 -15.59 12.42 -2.27
C PHE A 340 -16.60 12.11 -3.39
N ASN A 341 -17.90 12.09 -3.05
CA ASN A 341 -18.99 12.22 -4.02
C ASN A 341 -19.35 13.70 -4.23
N PHE A 342 -19.33 14.15 -5.48
CA PHE A 342 -19.99 15.39 -5.92
C PHE A 342 -21.50 15.27 -5.70
N GLN A 343 -22.13 16.25 -5.03
CA GLN A 343 -23.58 16.31 -4.90
C GLN A 343 -24.22 16.87 -6.19
N PRO A 344 -25.17 16.16 -6.83
CA PRO A 344 -26.16 16.80 -7.68
C PRO A 344 -27.30 17.32 -6.80
N THR A 345 -27.67 18.58 -7.04
CA THR A 345 -28.86 19.24 -6.52
C THR A 345 -30.12 18.58 -7.07
N HIS A 346 -31.02 18.07 -6.22
CA HIS A 346 -32.45 18.25 -6.47
C HIS A 346 -33.31 18.11 -5.21
N ASP A 347 -34.32 18.97 -5.21
CA ASP A 347 -35.46 19.15 -4.32
C ASP A 347 -36.29 17.88 -4.06
N GLY A 348 -36.96 17.84 -2.90
CA GLY A 348 -38.09 16.93 -2.68
C GLY A 348 -38.33 16.48 -1.24
N SER A 349 -39.19 17.22 -0.53
CA SER A 349 -39.73 16.94 0.81
C SER A 349 -40.63 15.69 0.84
N MET A 350 -40.54 14.85 1.88
CA MET A 350 -41.66 14.49 2.77
C MET A 350 -41.20 13.70 4.01
N LYS A 351 -41.84 13.99 5.15
CA LYS A 351 -41.51 13.55 6.51
C LYS A 351 -42.27 12.28 6.90
N THR A 352 -41.68 11.44 7.76
CA THR A 352 -42.43 10.81 8.86
C THR A 352 -41.53 10.49 10.08
N LEU A 353 -41.96 11.04 11.23
CA LEU A 353 -41.71 10.72 12.65
C LEU A 353 -41.61 9.20 12.92
N MET A 354 -40.95 8.60 13.93
CA MET A 354 -40.35 8.89 15.25
C MET A 354 -39.40 7.70 15.52
N ARG A 355 -38.30 7.75 16.29
CA ARG A 355 -38.30 7.82 17.77
C ARG A 355 -36.83 7.90 18.27
N ARG A 356 -36.65 8.71 19.30
CA ARG A 356 -35.41 9.30 19.82
C ARG A 356 -34.60 8.30 20.67
N ARG A 357 -33.31 8.09 20.37
CA ARG A 357 -32.30 7.62 21.33
C ARG A 357 -31.10 8.58 21.30
N LYS A 358 -30.73 9.10 22.46
CA LYS A 358 -29.85 10.26 22.70
C LYS A 358 -28.40 9.96 22.28
N GLN A 359 -28.04 10.32 21.05
CA GLN A 359 -26.64 10.40 20.59
C GLN A 359 -26.10 11.81 20.86
N THR A 360 -24.90 11.88 21.41
CA THR A 360 -24.07 13.09 21.43
C THR A 360 -23.86 13.57 19.98
N PRO A 361 -24.17 14.84 19.65
CA PRO A 361 -24.12 15.28 18.27
C PRO A 361 -22.67 15.37 17.80
N LYS A 362 -22.34 14.56 16.80
CA LYS A 362 -21.25 14.79 15.85
C LYS A 362 -21.22 16.28 15.51
N SER A 363 -20.08 16.91 15.80
CA SER A 363 -19.82 18.33 15.62
C SER A 363 -20.16 18.76 14.20
N LYS A 364 -21.20 19.60 14.08
CA LYS A 364 -21.45 20.32 12.84
C LYS A 364 -20.18 21.09 12.45
N PRO A 365 -19.87 21.25 11.15
CA PRO A 365 -18.80 22.13 10.70
C PRO A 365 -18.98 23.48 11.38
N LEU A 366 -17.94 23.95 12.07
CA LEU A 366 -17.99 25.24 12.74
C LEU A 366 -18.23 26.33 11.70
N PRO A 367 -19.02 27.38 12.02
CA PRO A 367 -19.20 28.52 11.14
C PRO A 367 -17.84 29.03 10.65
N PRO A 368 -17.71 29.53 9.40
CA PRO A 368 -16.44 29.99 8.84
C PRO A 368 -15.66 30.92 9.79
N SER A 369 -16.36 31.83 10.47
CA SER A 369 -15.79 32.73 11.49
C SER A 369 -15.18 31.99 12.70
N LYS A 370 -15.82 30.91 13.15
CA LYS A 370 -15.34 30.11 14.27
C LYS A 370 -14.19 29.17 13.85
N ARG A 371 -14.20 28.68 12.61
CA ARG A 371 -13.08 27.91 12.03
C ARG A 371 -11.84 28.78 11.85
N LEU A 372 -12.00 29.99 11.29
CA LEU A 372 -10.91 30.96 11.15
C LEU A 372 -10.32 31.33 12.52
N ARG A 373 -11.17 31.55 13.53
CA ARG A 373 -10.71 31.83 14.90
C ARG A 373 -9.92 30.68 15.52
N LEU A 374 -10.30 29.43 15.26
CA LEU A 374 -9.56 28.27 15.77
C LEU A 374 -8.25 28.06 15.01
N GLU A 375 -8.22 28.33 13.70
CA GLU A 375 -6.99 28.26 12.92
C GLU A 375 -6.00 29.34 13.34
N ALA A 376 -6.46 30.58 13.56
CA ALA A 376 -5.64 31.64 14.13
C ALA A 376 -5.08 31.23 15.51
N GLN A 377 -5.86 30.56 16.36
CA GLN A 377 -5.39 30.02 17.64
C GLN A 377 -4.36 28.89 17.47
N ARG A 378 -4.52 28.05 16.43
CA ARG A 378 -3.57 26.98 16.10
C ARG A 378 -2.24 27.56 15.64
N VAL A 379 -2.26 28.53 14.73
CA VAL A 379 -1.08 29.23 14.21
C VAL A 379 -0.32 29.93 15.34
N LEU A 380 -1.03 30.64 16.22
CA LEU A 380 -0.41 31.25 17.40
C LEU A 380 0.23 30.21 18.32
N LYS A 381 -0.43 29.06 18.53
CA LYS A 381 0.11 27.98 19.38
C LYS A 381 1.36 27.35 18.76
N GLU A 382 1.33 27.07 17.46
CA GLU A 382 2.43 26.45 16.71
C GLU A 382 3.66 27.36 16.70
N ARG A 383 3.47 28.67 16.46
CA ARG A 383 4.58 29.62 16.41
C ARG A 383 5.27 29.82 17.75
N VAL A 384 4.50 29.91 18.84
CA VAL A 384 5.06 29.99 20.21
C VAL A 384 5.86 28.72 20.54
N GLN A 385 5.38 27.54 20.11
CA GLN A 385 6.10 26.28 20.32
C GLN A 385 7.41 26.22 19.53
N ASP A 386 7.40 26.60 18.24
CA ASP A 386 8.60 26.63 17.39
C ASP A 386 9.69 27.57 17.97
N ILE A 387 9.30 28.74 18.47
CA ILE A 387 10.24 29.67 19.12
C ILE A 387 10.77 29.08 20.43
N ALA A 388 9.92 28.45 21.24
CA ALA A 388 10.34 27.79 22.48
C ALA A 388 11.35 26.67 22.20
N ASP A 389 11.09 25.83 21.19
CA ASP A 389 11.97 24.72 20.82
C ASP A 389 13.32 25.22 20.26
N LYS A 390 13.30 26.24 19.38
CA LYS A 390 14.52 26.87 18.84
C LYS A 390 15.39 27.51 19.91
N LYS A 391 14.77 28.08 20.94
CA LYS A 391 15.48 28.67 22.08
C LYS A 391 15.85 27.64 23.15
N GLY A 392 15.54 26.36 22.94
CA GLY A 392 15.82 25.29 23.91
C GLY A 392 15.01 25.43 25.20
N ILE A 393 13.91 26.16 25.18
CA ILE A 393 13.08 26.48 26.34
C ILE A 393 12.19 25.27 26.68
N LYS A 394 12.74 24.33 27.44
CA LYS A 394 12.00 23.16 27.98
C LYS A 394 11.27 23.56 29.26
N LEU A 395 10.01 23.98 29.16
CA LEU A 395 9.26 24.51 30.31
C LEU A 395 8.54 23.43 31.11
N ARG A 396 8.84 23.37 32.40
CA ARG A 396 7.97 22.81 33.45
C ARG A 396 8.12 23.62 34.73
N PHE A 397 7.66 24.86 34.73
CA PHE A 397 7.74 25.68 35.93
C PHE A 397 6.46 26.49 36.04
N CYS A 398 5.75 26.33 37.16
CA CYS A 398 4.49 26.96 37.53
C CYS A 398 3.22 26.47 36.78
N ASN A 399 2.12 26.32 37.53
CA ASN A 399 0.80 26.22 36.91
C ASN A 399 0.24 27.63 36.62
N LEU A 400 -0.73 27.74 35.70
CA LEU A 400 -1.25 29.04 35.27
C LEU A 400 -1.81 29.88 36.43
N LYS A 401 -2.48 29.23 37.41
CA LYS A 401 -3.10 29.91 38.55
C LYS A 401 -2.08 30.46 39.55
N GLU A 402 -0.98 29.73 39.77
CA GLU A 402 0.13 30.12 40.64
C GLU A 402 1.00 31.20 40.00
N CYS A 403 1.12 31.18 38.67
CA CYS A 403 1.99 32.12 37.98
C CYS A 403 1.38 33.53 37.96
N GLU A 404 0.05 33.65 37.75
CA GLU A 404 -0.66 34.94 37.67
C GLU A 404 -0.38 35.87 38.86
N SER A 405 -0.24 35.33 40.07
CA SER A 405 0.05 36.10 41.29
C SER A 405 1.46 36.69 41.37
N HIS A 406 2.41 36.20 40.57
CA HIS A 406 3.82 36.60 40.64
C HIS A 406 4.39 37.14 39.32
N ILE A 407 3.55 37.36 38.28
CA ILE A 407 4.00 37.93 36.98
C ILE A 407 4.70 39.28 37.15
N HIS A 408 4.27 40.09 38.12
CA HIS A 408 4.77 41.45 38.37
C HIS A 408 5.52 41.61 39.70
N SER A 409 5.70 40.52 40.46
CA SER A 409 6.40 40.57 41.74
C SER A 409 7.90 40.30 41.52
N VAL A 410 8.74 41.22 41.97
CA VAL A 410 10.20 41.13 41.84
C VAL A 410 10.76 39.92 42.60
N ASP A 411 10.07 39.49 43.67
CA ASP A 411 10.44 38.34 44.50
C ASP A 411 9.82 37.01 44.01
N SER A 412 9.40 36.94 42.74
CA SER A 412 8.87 35.71 42.16
C SER A 412 9.95 34.61 42.13
N PRO A 413 9.65 33.37 42.56
CA PRO A 413 10.60 32.25 42.48
C PRO A 413 11.01 31.92 41.03
N CYS A 414 10.29 32.43 40.03
CA CYS A 414 10.61 32.27 38.61
C CYS A 414 11.37 33.46 38.00
N ALA A 415 11.61 34.56 38.73
CA ALA A 415 12.18 35.80 38.19
C ALA A 415 13.60 35.62 37.63
N ASN A 416 14.48 34.94 38.38
CA ASN A 416 15.86 34.71 37.96
C ASN A 416 15.96 33.83 36.71
N ILE A 417 15.19 32.72 36.68
CA ILE A 417 15.15 31.80 35.53
C ILE A 417 14.57 32.51 34.30
N ARG A 418 13.52 33.32 34.46
CA ARG A 418 12.95 34.12 33.37
C ARG A 418 13.99 35.05 32.74
N MET A 419 14.82 35.70 33.56
CA MET A 419 15.89 36.57 33.08
C MET A 419 16.97 35.77 32.33
N GLU A 420 17.37 34.60 32.86
CA GLU A 420 18.41 33.75 32.28
C GLU A 420 18.04 33.24 30.88
N ILE A 421 16.79 32.80 30.68
CA ILE A 421 16.33 32.29 29.38
C ILE A 421 15.72 33.37 28.47
N GLY A 422 15.76 34.63 28.89
CA GLY A 422 15.22 35.76 28.14
C GLY A 422 13.69 35.73 27.97
N TRP A 423 12.97 35.16 28.93
CA TRP A 423 11.50 35.05 28.87
C TRP A 423 10.82 36.44 28.89
N PRO A 424 9.78 36.67 28.07
CA PRO A 424 9.15 38.00 27.97
C PRO A 424 8.52 38.47 29.27
N LEU A 425 8.75 39.74 29.59
CA LEU A 425 8.13 40.40 30.75
C LEU A 425 6.60 40.47 30.56
N GLY A 426 5.85 40.16 31.63
CA GLY A 426 4.39 40.16 31.60
C GLY A 426 3.73 38.91 31.00
N VAL A 427 4.50 37.95 30.47
CA VAL A 427 3.96 36.67 29.97
C VAL A 427 4.02 35.61 31.08
N PRO A 428 2.90 34.92 31.41
CA PRO A 428 2.89 33.83 32.39
C PRO A 428 3.98 32.80 32.08
N PHE A 429 4.70 32.38 33.12
CA PHE A 429 5.74 31.36 33.04
C PHE A 429 5.05 30.00 33.17
N VAL A 430 4.57 29.48 32.05
CA VAL A 430 3.89 28.18 31.95
C VAL A 430 4.21 27.54 30.62
N HIS A 431 3.85 26.27 30.45
CA HIS A 431 4.04 25.60 29.17
C HIS A 431 3.35 26.38 28.03
N PRO A 432 3.94 26.51 26.83
CA PRO A 432 3.37 27.26 25.70
C PRO A 432 1.92 26.91 25.35
N HIS A 433 1.54 25.66 25.62
CA HIS A 433 0.18 25.16 25.41
C HIS A 433 -0.86 25.75 26.38
N ASP A 434 -0.43 26.16 27.57
CA ASP A 434 -1.27 26.68 28.63
C ASP A 434 -1.40 28.21 28.58
N LEU A 435 -0.63 28.88 27.71
CA LEU A 435 -0.69 30.33 27.55
C LEU A 435 -2.04 30.78 26.96
N PRO A 436 -2.72 31.76 27.58
CA PRO A 436 -3.88 32.40 26.98
C PRO A 436 -3.48 33.19 25.73
N ASN A 437 -4.40 33.36 24.76
CA ASN A 437 -4.07 33.96 23.44
C ASN A 437 -3.44 35.36 23.53
N LYS A 438 -3.86 36.19 24.49
CA LYS A 438 -3.27 37.52 24.73
C LYS A 438 -1.79 37.41 25.14
N ALA A 439 -1.45 36.41 25.94
CA ALA A 439 -0.07 36.14 26.35
C ALA A 439 0.76 35.51 25.22
N LYS A 440 0.16 34.71 24.34
CA LYS A 440 0.83 34.20 23.12
C LYS A 440 1.20 35.34 22.18
N LEU A 441 0.32 36.32 22.00
CA LEU A 441 0.62 37.52 21.20
C LEU A 441 1.76 38.34 21.81
N GLY A 442 1.73 38.60 23.12
CA GLY A 442 2.83 39.29 23.81
C GLY A 442 4.15 38.52 23.78
N PHE A 443 4.10 37.18 23.78
CA PHE A 443 5.28 36.34 23.60
C PHE A 443 5.88 36.49 22.19
N LEU A 444 5.03 36.46 21.16
CA LEU A 444 5.46 36.64 19.77
C LEU A 444 6.03 38.03 19.53
N GLU A 445 5.39 39.09 20.05
CA GLU A 445 5.87 40.46 19.91
C GLU A 445 7.24 40.70 20.57
N ALA A 446 7.53 40.02 21.68
CA ALA A 446 8.81 40.13 22.37
C ALA A 446 9.97 39.42 21.64
N TYR A 447 9.69 38.30 20.97
CA TYR A 447 10.72 37.53 20.24
C TYR A 447 10.78 37.86 18.74
N GLU A 448 9.70 38.39 18.18
CA GLU A 448 9.55 38.82 16.79
C GLU A 448 8.93 40.23 16.77
N PRO A 449 9.73 41.30 16.97
CA PRO A 449 9.26 42.67 16.93
C PRO A 449 8.58 42.97 15.58
N GLY A 450 7.32 43.45 15.61
CA GLY A 450 6.52 43.72 14.40
C GLY A 450 5.51 42.65 14.00
N TRP A 451 5.40 41.54 14.75
CA TRP A 451 4.40 40.48 14.49
C TRP A 451 2.96 41.01 14.43
N THR A 452 2.60 41.92 15.34
CA THR A 452 1.27 42.56 15.41
C THR A 452 1.02 43.53 14.25
N GLU A 453 2.03 44.25 13.79
CA GLU A 453 1.93 45.20 12.66
C GLU A 453 1.83 44.51 11.30
N ALA A 454 2.54 43.40 11.11
CA ALA A 454 2.52 42.59 9.89
C ALA A 454 1.12 42.03 9.59
N HIS A 455 0.34 41.71 10.63
CA HIS A 455 -1.00 41.17 10.49
C HIS A 455 -2.10 42.23 10.41
N LEU A 456 -1.88 43.45 10.90
CA LEU A 456 -2.83 44.57 10.74
C LEU A 456 -2.80 45.20 9.33
N ASN A 457 -1.64 45.19 8.66
CA ASN A 457 -1.52 45.71 7.29
C ASN A 457 -2.12 44.79 6.21
N SER A 458 -2.32 43.50 6.51
CA SER A 458 -2.98 42.56 5.60
C SER A 458 -4.47 42.86 5.39
N ASP A 459 -5.13 43.50 6.36
CA ASP A 459 -6.57 43.78 6.31
C ASP A 459 -6.92 45.10 5.60
N ARG A 460 -5.93 45.94 5.25
CA ARG A 460 -6.15 47.23 4.56
C ARG A 460 -6.06 47.16 3.03
N ASN A 461 -5.51 46.09 2.46
CA ASN A 461 -5.30 45.97 1.00
C ASN A 461 -6.36 45.14 0.27
N GLN A 462 -7.55 44.95 0.85
CA GLN A 462 -8.71 44.39 0.15
C GLN A 462 -9.94 45.28 0.28
N SER A 463 -10.00 46.33 -0.53
CA SER A 463 -11.24 46.94 -1.06
C SER A 463 -10.85 47.86 -2.23
N PRO A 464 -11.59 47.87 -3.36
CA PRO A 464 -11.52 48.99 -4.30
C PRO A 464 -12.07 50.28 -3.69
#